data_AF-A0A356X515-F1
#
_entry.id   AF-A0A356X515-F1
#
_cell.length_a   1.000
_cell.length_b   1.000
_cell.length_c   1.000
_cell.angle_alpha   90.00
_cell.angle_beta   90.00
_cell.angle_gamma   90.00
#
_symmetry.space_group_name_H-M   'P 1'
#
loop_
_entity.id
_entity.type
_entity.pdbx_description
1 polymer ?
#
loop_
_entity_poly.entity_id
_entity_poly.type
_entity_poly.pdbx_seq_one_letter_code
_entity_poly.pdbx_strand_id
1 'polypeptide(L)'
;MLAFFSRYEPVPHPDWRLPYRRDVKQVRSCFTKTQGGVIRSYYKLETKQGELITLVFNEQELLWSLDKSEGLEDQAIDRVLVLMERHKHKSSRAHRIIPYRFELLPEELAKRKYDGTEKPLIKRMQPYRFLRSKAPYQVIAIPTLHMENTMITKELNYVVQADNERFFHLVYILDKMDWRFMQEVDEEYFFVK
;
A
#
# COMPACT_ATOMS: atom_id res chain seq x y z
N MET A 1 9.01 -4.42 4.32
CA MET A 1 7.72 -4.05 4.95
C MET A 1 6.62 -4.58 4.06
N LEU A 2 5.61 -5.26 4.59
CA LEU A 2 4.36 -5.47 3.84
C LEU A 2 3.44 -4.28 4.13
N ALA A 3 2.97 -3.64 3.06
CA ALA A 3 2.03 -2.53 3.13
C ALA A 3 0.73 -2.91 2.42
N PHE A 4 -0.38 -2.50 3.01
CA PHE A 4 -1.72 -2.72 2.50
C PHE A 4 -2.30 -1.40 2.00
N PHE A 5 -2.82 -1.41 0.79
CA PHE A 5 -3.43 -0.27 0.14
C PHE A 5 -4.91 -0.55 -0.04
N SER A 6 -5.72 0.50 0.11
CA SER A 6 -7.16 0.45 -0.15
C SER A 6 -7.63 1.74 -0.77
N ARG A 7 -8.51 1.65 -1.77
CA ARG A 7 -9.02 2.83 -2.47
C ARG A 7 -10.43 3.17 -2.03
N TYR A 8 -11.37 2.26 -2.26
CA TYR A 8 -12.80 2.51 -2.13
C TYR A 8 -13.35 2.09 -0.76
N GLU A 9 -12.76 1.08 -0.12
CA GLU A 9 -13.24 0.56 1.18
C GLU A 9 -13.05 1.56 2.34
N PRO A 10 -14.09 2.05 3.04
CA PRO A 10 -13.92 3.10 4.06
C PRO A 10 -13.05 2.69 5.26
N VAL A 11 -13.20 1.44 5.71
CA VAL A 11 -12.47 0.87 6.84
C VAL A 11 -11.71 -0.35 6.32
N PRO A 12 -10.47 -0.16 5.85
CA PRO A 12 -9.68 -1.27 5.33
C PRO A 12 -9.36 -2.25 6.46
N HIS A 13 -9.92 -3.44 6.36
CA HIS A 13 -9.38 -4.61 7.00
C HIS A 13 -8.61 -5.44 5.96
N PRO A 14 -7.54 -6.12 6.35
CA PRO A 14 -6.78 -6.98 5.44
C PRO A 14 -7.47 -8.34 5.21
N ASP A 15 -8.81 -8.36 5.25
CA ASP A 15 -9.60 -9.46 4.72
C ASP A 15 -9.60 -9.40 3.18
N TRP A 16 -10.03 -10.46 2.52
CA TRP A 16 -10.03 -10.55 1.05
C TRP A 16 -11.36 -11.09 0.57
N ARG A 17 -11.98 -10.41 -0.39
CA ARG A 17 -13.16 -10.90 -1.09
C ARG A 17 -12.73 -11.99 -2.05
N LEU A 18 -12.80 -13.23 -1.58
CA LEU A 18 -12.21 -14.40 -2.24
C LEU A 18 -12.49 -14.52 -3.76
N PRO A 19 -13.71 -14.22 -4.28
CA PRO A 19 -13.96 -14.28 -5.73
C PRO A 19 -13.10 -13.31 -6.56
N TYR A 20 -12.72 -12.19 -5.97
CA TYR A 20 -12.03 -11.09 -6.65
C TYR A 20 -10.53 -11.06 -6.33
N ARG A 21 -10.09 -11.86 -5.36
CA ARG A 21 -8.69 -11.96 -4.97
C ARG A 21 -7.87 -12.56 -6.11
N ARG A 22 -6.71 -11.96 -6.37
CA ARG A 22 -5.65 -12.47 -7.24
C ARG A 22 -4.35 -12.52 -6.47
N ASP A 23 -3.72 -13.69 -6.49
CA ASP A 23 -2.38 -13.87 -5.93
C ASP A 23 -1.36 -13.77 -7.07
N VAL A 24 -0.33 -12.94 -6.88
CA VAL A 24 0.73 -12.77 -7.86
C VAL A 24 1.61 -14.02 -7.85
N LYS A 25 1.83 -14.60 -9.03
CA LYS A 25 2.83 -15.67 -9.23
C LYS A 25 4.20 -15.04 -9.46
N GLN A 26 4.28 -14.07 -10.36
CA GLN A 26 5.51 -13.31 -10.63
C GLN A 26 5.23 -11.93 -11.22
N VAL A 27 6.17 -11.00 -10.98
CA VAL A 27 6.28 -9.74 -11.72
C VAL A 27 7.12 -10.00 -12.96
N ARG A 28 6.53 -9.96 -14.16
CA ARG A 28 7.24 -10.21 -15.42
C ARG A 28 8.13 -9.04 -15.83
N SER A 29 7.64 -7.82 -15.62
CA SER A 29 8.41 -6.60 -15.84
C SER A 29 7.84 -5.46 -14.99
N CYS A 30 8.69 -4.49 -14.67
CA CYS A 30 8.26 -3.25 -14.03
C CYS A 30 9.11 -2.07 -14.47
N PHE A 31 8.51 -0.89 -14.50
CA PHE A 31 9.21 0.35 -14.84
C PHE A 31 8.51 1.56 -14.23
N THR A 32 9.24 2.66 -14.10
CA THR A 32 8.70 3.94 -13.62
C THR A 32 8.73 4.96 -14.75
N LYS A 33 7.67 5.77 -14.86
CA LYS A 33 7.56 6.85 -15.84
C LYS A 33 6.92 8.08 -15.20
N THR A 34 7.38 9.26 -15.61
CA THR A 34 6.72 10.52 -15.29
C THR A 34 5.75 10.87 -16.42
N GLN A 35 4.46 11.04 -16.09
CA GLN A 35 3.42 11.41 -17.04
C GLN A 35 2.63 12.60 -16.48
N GLY A 36 2.66 13.74 -17.17
CA GLY A 36 1.98 14.96 -16.71
C GLY A 36 2.50 15.46 -15.35
N GLY A 37 3.80 15.30 -15.06
CA GLY A 37 4.40 15.65 -13.77
C GLY A 37 4.17 14.63 -12.64
N VAL A 38 3.34 13.61 -12.85
CA VAL A 38 3.05 12.56 -11.87
C VAL A 38 3.94 11.35 -12.12
N ILE A 39 4.61 10.88 -11.06
CA ILE A 39 5.43 9.67 -11.10
C ILE A 39 4.54 8.45 -10.93
N ARG A 40 4.58 7.54 -11.92
CA ARG A 40 3.82 6.29 -11.91
C ARG A 40 4.75 5.10 -12.10
N SER A 41 4.51 4.04 -11.34
CA SER A 41 5.17 2.75 -11.52
C SER A 41 4.20 1.74 -12.11
N TYR A 42 4.68 0.99 -13.10
CA TYR A 42 3.91 0.02 -13.88
C TYR A 42 4.44 -1.38 -13.62
N TYR A 43 3.54 -2.34 -13.46
CA TYR A 43 3.86 -3.71 -13.09
C TYR A 43 3.08 -4.67 -13.98
N LYS A 44 3.77 -5.35 -14.90
CA LYS A 44 3.17 -6.44 -15.67
C LYS A 44 3.27 -7.73 -14.87
N LEU A 45 2.12 -8.24 -14.43
CA LEU A 45 2.02 -9.37 -13.51
C LEU A 45 1.48 -10.60 -14.21
N GLU A 46 1.90 -11.77 -13.72
CA GLU A 46 1.22 -13.04 -13.95
C GLU A 46 0.58 -13.51 -12.64
N THR A 47 -0.72 -13.78 -12.64
CA THR A 47 -1.42 -14.32 -11.48
C THR A 47 -1.18 -15.82 -11.35
N LYS A 48 -1.43 -16.40 -10.17
CA LYS A 48 -1.39 -17.86 -9.99
C LYS A 48 -2.43 -18.59 -10.84
N GLN A 49 -3.48 -17.89 -11.25
CA GLN A 49 -4.53 -18.36 -12.14
C GLN A 49 -4.16 -18.24 -13.63
N GLY A 50 -3.01 -17.63 -13.95
CA GLY A 50 -2.51 -17.50 -15.32
C GLY A 50 -2.94 -16.22 -16.06
N GLU A 51 -3.63 -15.29 -15.39
CA GLU A 51 -4.00 -14.00 -15.98
C GLU A 51 -2.76 -13.10 -16.10
N LEU A 52 -2.72 -12.32 -17.17
CA LEU A 52 -1.73 -11.25 -17.36
C LEU A 52 -2.41 -9.92 -17.13
N ILE A 53 -1.92 -9.16 -16.15
CA ILE A 53 -2.52 -7.90 -15.70
C ILE A 53 -1.44 -6.86 -15.51
N THR A 54 -1.65 -5.66 -16.03
CA THR A 54 -0.79 -4.51 -15.74
C THR A 54 -1.40 -3.64 -14.64
N LEU A 55 -0.74 -3.62 -13.47
CA LEU A 55 -1.06 -2.68 -12.39
C LEU A 55 -0.27 -1.39 -12.55
N VAL A 56 -0.91 -0.28 -12.23
CA VAL A 56 -0.32 1.06 -12.22
C VAL A 56 -0.42 1.62 -10.81
N PHE A 57 0.70 2.12 -10.29
CA PHE A 57 0.81 2.75 -8.98
C PHE A 57 1.15 4.22 -9.15
N ASN A 58 0.27 5.10 -8.69
CA ASN A 58 0.56 6.51 -8.52
C ASN A 58 1.32 6.71 -7.21
N GLU A 59 2.62 7.01 -7.31
CA GLU A 59 3.52 7.06 -6.15
C GLU A 59 3.26 8.26 -5.23
N GLN A 60 2.72 9.35 -5.78
CA GLN A 60 2.43 10.58 -5.03
C GLN A 60 1.10 10.47 -4.29
N GLU A 61 0.10 9.88 -4.94
CA GLU A 61 -1.26 9.75 -4.40
C GLU A 61 -1.48 8.45 -3.64
N LEU A 62 -0.53 7.50 -3.69
CA LEU A 62 -0.63 6.16 -3.11
C LEU A 62 -1.86 5.38 -3.60
N LEU A 63 -2.20 5.54 -4.88
CA LEU A 63 -3.35 4.90 -5.50
C LEU A 63 -2.90 3.83 -6.49
N TRP A 64 -3.54 2.66 -6.41
CA TRP A 64 -3.40 1.57 -7.37
C TRP A 64 -4.57 1.58 -8.36
N SER A 65 -4.26 1.29 -9.62
CA SER A 65 -5.24 1.14 -10.69
C SER A 65 -4.79 0.11 -11.71
N LEU A 66 -5.67 -0.18 -12.67
CA LEU A 66 -5.34 -0.96 -13.87
C LEU A 66 -4.82 -0.04 -14.96
N ASP A 67 -4.03 -0.60 -15.86
CA ASP A 67 -3.92 -0.07 -17.21
C ASP A 67 -5.21 -0.44 -17.98
N LYS A 68 -6.11 0.54 -18.15
CA LYS A 68 -7.40 0.32 -18.81
C LYS A 68 -7.27 -0.05 -20.30
N SER A 69 -6.08 0.11 -20.90
CA SER A 69 -5.86 -0.28 -22.30
C SER A 69 -5.88 -1.80 -22.54
N GLU A 70 -5.89 -2.63 -21.49
CA GLU A 70 -5.88 -4.10 -21.58
C GLU A 70 -7.29 -4.75 -21.56
N GLY A 71 -8.35 -4.01 -21.92
CA GLY A 71 -9.72 -4.54 -21.98
C GLY A 71 -10.36 -4.81 -20.60
N LEU A 72 -9.82 -4.18 -19.56
CA LEU A 72 -10.31 -4.24 -18.18
C LEU A 72 -11.01 -2.93 -17.78
N GLU A 73 -11.76 -2.35 -18.72
CA GLU A 73 -12.34 -1.00 -18.59
C GLU A 73 -13.37 -0.91 -17.46
N ASP A 74 -14.17 -1.98 -17.28
CA ASP A 74 -15.21 -2.12 -16.24
C ASP A 74 -14.69 -2.76 -14.94
N GLN A 75 -13.37 -2.85 -14.78
CA GLN A 75 -12.74 -3.42 -13.60
C GLN A 75 -12.00 -2.35 -12.80
N ALA A 76 -11.91 -2.57 -11.50
CA ALA A 76 -11.24 -1.69 -10.56
C ALA A 76 -10.37 -2.47 -9.58
N ILE A 77 -9.29 -1.80 -9.16
CA ILE A 77 -8.46 -2.23 -8.04
C ILE A 77 -8.93 -1.50 -6.80
N ASP A 78 -9.24 -2.25 -5.76
CA ASP A 78 -9.52 -1.68 -4.45
C ASP A 78 -8.38 -1.96 -3.47
N ARG A 79 -8.14 -3.24 -3.18
CA ARG A 79 -7.16 -3.68 -2.18
C ARG A 79 -5.90 -4.21 -2.85
N VAL A 80 -4.73 -3.79 -2.37
CA VAL A 80 -3.42 -4.30 -2.83
C VAL A 80 -2.49 -4.50 -1.65
N LEU A 81 -1.87 -5.68 -1.58
CA LEU A 81 -0.81 -6.01 -0.63
C LEU A 81 0.52 -6.06 -1.38
N VAL A 82 1.50 -5.31 -0.89
CA VAL A 82 2.81 -5.19 -1.53
C VAL A 82 3.95 -5.39 -0.54
N LEU A 83 5.06 -5.94 -1.02
CA LEU A 83 6.35 -5.78 -0.38
C LEU A 83 6.92 -4.41 -0.72
N MET A 84 7.34 -3.67 0.28
CA MET A 84 8.18 -2.50 0.13
C MET A 84 9.58 -2.82 0.62
N GLU A 85 10.53 -2.81 -0.31
CA GLU A 85 11.96 -2.95 -0.09
C GLU A 85 12.61 -1.59 0.15
N ARG A 86 13.64 -1.56 1.00
CA ARG A 86 14.34 -0.32 1.32
C ARG A 86 15.16 0.20 0.15
N HIS A 87 15.26 1.52 0.06
CA HIS A 87 15.99 2.26 -0.98
C HIS A 87 17.40 1.71 -1.27
N LYS A 88 18.13 1.25 -0.24
CA LYS A 88 19.54 0.85 -0.36
C LYS A 88 19.80 -0.37 -1.24
N HIS A 89 18.77 -1.12 -1.65
CA HIS A 89 18.95 -2.44 -2.28
C HIS A 89 18.54 -2.52 -3.75
N LYS A 90 17.90 -1.50 -4.34
CA LYS A 90 17.43 -1.52 -5.74
C LYS A 90 17.60 -0.17 -6.45
N SER A 91 18.06 -0.23 -7.71
CA SER A 91 18.39 0.94 -8.54
C SER A 91 17.16 1.71 -9.04
N SER A 92 16.02 1.04 -9.30
CA SER A 92 14.80 1.70 -9.78
C SER A 92 13.68 1.69 -8.74
N ARG A 93 12.83 2.73 -8.78
CA ARG A 93 11.70 2.94 -7.86
C ARG A 93 10.67 1.80 -7.95
N ALA A 94 10.29 1.41 -9.17
CA ALA A 94 9.37 0.30 -9.39
C ALA A 94 9.84 -1.01 -8.73
N HIS A 95 11.14 -1.33 -8.81
CA HIS A 95 11.70 -2.56 -8.21
C HIS A 95 11.63 -2.61 -6.69
N ARG A 96 11.36 -1.49 -6.01
CA ARG A 96 11.23 -1.43 -4.55
C ARG A 96 9.85 -1.83 -4.06
N ILE A 97 8.87 -1.92 -4.96
CA ILE A 97 7.52 -2.33 -4.62
C ILE A 97 7.20 -3.60 -5.40
N ILE A 98 6.87 -4.67 -4.69
CA ILE A 98 6.54 -5.96 -5.28
C ILE A 98 5.11 -6.30 -4.89
N PRO A 99 4.14 -6.20 -5.82
CA PRO A 99 2.77 -6.65 -5.57
C PRO A 99 2.75 -8.14 -5.26
N TYR A 100 2.08 -8.51 -4.17
CA TYR A 100 1.89 -9.92 -3.75
C TYR A 100 0.48 -10.41 -4.03
N ARG A 101 -0.50 -9.54 -3.78
CA ARG A 101 -1.92 -9.89 -3.86
C ARG A 101 -2.72 -8.62 -4.11
N PHE A 102 -3.78 -8.73 -4.89
CA PHE A 102 -4.69 -7.63 -5.12
C PHE A 102 -6.12 -8.14 -5.33
N GLU A 103 -7.08 -7.21 -5.34
CA GLU A 103 -8.44 -7.49 -5.76
C GLU A 103 -8.74 -6.86 -7.11
N LEU A 104 -9.36 -7.65 -7.98
CA LEU A 104 -9.88 -7.23 -9.27
C LEU A 104 -11.41 -7.39 -9.23
N LEU A 105 -12.11 -6.26 -9.13
CA LEU A 105 -13.55 -6.21 -8.93
C LEU A 105 -14.23 -5.52 -10.10
N PRO A 106 -15.50 -5.83 -10.40
CA PRO A 106 -16.33 -4.95 -11.21
C PRO A 106 -16.34 -3.53 -10.63
N GLU A 107 -16.18 -2.51 -11.48
CA GLU A 107 -16.04 -1.12 -11.06
C GLU A 107 -17.25 -0.63 -10.25
N GLU A 108 -18.46 -1.03 -10.66
CA GLU A 108 -19.71 -0.78 -9.95
C GLU A 108 -19.70 -1.32 -8.51
N LEU A 109 -19.15 -2.52 -8.32
CA LEU A 109 -19.05 -3.12 -6.99
C LEU A 109 -18.02 -2.39 -6.13
N ALA A 110 -16.88 -2.02 -6.72
CA ALA A 110 -15.83 -1.28 -6.03
C ALA A 110 -16.34 0.09 -5.56
N LYS A 111 -17.10 0.79 -6.41
CA LYS A 111 -17.59 2.14 -6.15
C LYS A 111 -18.90 2.21 -5.36
N ARG A 112 -19.55 1.08 -5.06
CA ARG A 112 -20.86 1.06 -4.39
C ARG A 112 -20.93 1.87 -3.08
N LYS A 113 -19.84 1.90 -2.30
CA LYS A 113 -19.75 2.66 -1.04
C LYS A 113 -18.85 3.90 -1.17
N TYR A 114 -18.39 4.21 -2.38
CA TYR A 114 -17.50 5.33 -2.64
C TYR A 114 -18.33 6.59 -2.84
N ASP A 115 -18.07 7.61 -2.03
CA ASP A 115 -18.77 8.90 -2.05
C ASP A 115 -18.23 9.87 -3.12
N GLY A 116 -17.31 9.41 -3.97
CA GLY A 116 -16.66 10.24 -4.98
C GLY A 116 -15.39 10.94 -4.49
N THR A 117 -15.11 10.93 -3.18
CA THR A 117 -14.00 11.65 -2.58
C THR A 117 -12.86 10.69 -2.21
N GLU A 118 -11.67 10.94 -2.76
CA GLU A 118 -10.50 10.14 -2.42
C GLU A 118 -10.14 10.33 -0.95
N LYS A 119 -9.80 9.25 -0.26
CA LYS A 119 -9.44 9.30 1.16
C LYS A 119 -8.26 10.24 1.41
N PRO A 120 -8.10 10.77 2.64
CA PRO A 120 -6.84 11.41 3.04
C PRO A 120 -5.65 10.49 2.77
N LEU A 121 -4.52 11.06 2.31
CA LEU A 121 -3.34 10.30 1.89
C LEU A 121 -2.87 9.28 2.93
N ILE A 122 -2.86 9.66 4.21
CA ILE A 122 -2.48 8.83 5.36
C ILE A 122 -3.36 7.58 5.53
N LYS A 123 -4.58 7.57 4.98
CA LYS A 123 -5.53 6.45 5.04
C LYS A 123 -5.52 5.57 3.79
N ARG A 124 -4.77 5.91 2.74
CA ARG A 124 -4.70 5.13 1.48
C ARG A 124 -3.75 3.94 1.56
N MET A 125 -2.79 4.00 2.48
CA MET A 125 -1.81 2.95 2.76
C MET A 125 -1.73 2.71 4.27
N GLN A 126 -1.53 1.47 4.66
CA GLN A 126 -1.34 1.04 6.04
C GLN A 126 -0.20 0.01 6.14
N PRO A 127 0.59 0.02 7.22
CA PRO A 127 1.52 -1.07 7.49
C PRO A 127 0.72 -2.34 7.80
N TYR A 128 1.09 -3.46 7.17
CA TYR A 128 0.43 -4.75 7.36
C TYR A 128 1.29 -5.70 8.19
N ARG A 129 2.58 -5.83 7.83
CA ARG A 129 3.53 -6.68 8.55
C ARG A 129 4.93 -6.12 8.39
N PHE A 130 5.74 -6.14 9.43
CA PHE A 130 7.10 -5.62 9.37
C PHE A 130 8.11 -6.56 10.03
N LEU A 131 9.38 -6.32 9.75
CA LEU A 131 10.50 -7.03 10.37
C LEU A 131 11.26 -6.05 11.26
N ARG A 132 11.55 -6.45 12.50
CA ARG A 132 12.48 -5.77 13.39
C ARG A 132 13.42 -6.80 14.01
N SER A 133 14.72 -6.58 13.88
CA SER A 133 15.76 -7.52 14.37
C SER A 133 15.54 -8.96 13.91
N LYS A 134 15.12 -9.14 12.63
CA LYS A 134 14.73 -10.42 12.00
C LYS A 134 13.47 -11.09 12.56
N ALA A 135 12.84 -10.54 13.60
CA ALA A 135 11.54 -10.99 14.08
C ALA A 135 10.42 -10.34 13.25
N PRO A 136 9.44 -11.11 12.76
CA PRO A 136 8.26 -10.57 12.12
C PRO A 136 7.21 -10.12 13.13
N TYR A 137 6.53 -9.02 12.83
CA TYR A 137 5.42 -8.48 13.60
C TYR A 137 4.23 -8.25 12.68
N GLN A 138 3.07 -8.80 13.04
CA GLN A 138 1.82 -8.57 12.33
C GLN A 138 1.11 -7.37 12.95
N VAL A 139 0.68 -6.41 12.13
CA VAL A 139 -0.12 -5.27 12.62
C VAL A 139 -1.55 -5.76 12.84
N ILE A 140 -2.09 -5.51 14.04
CA ILE A 140 -3.47 -5.86 14.42
C ILE A 140 -4.36 -4.62 14.55
N ALA A 141 -3.79 -3.48 14.93
CA ALA A 141 -4.49 -2.21 15.02
C ALA A 141 -3.56 -1.02 14.71
N ILE A 142 -4.16 0.10 14.31
CA ILE A 142 -3.47 1.37 14.08
C ILE A 142 -4.20 2.43 14.92
N PRO A 143 -3.87 2.57 16.21
CA PRO A 143 -4.61 3.47 17.09
C PRO A 143 -4.47 4.94 16.72
N THR A 144 -3.28 5.34 16.25
CA THR A 144 -2.97 6.73 15.89
C THR A 144 -2.26 6.77 14.55
N LEU A 145 -2.69 7.70 13.70
CA LEU A 145 -2.06 8.01 12.43
C LEU A 145 -2.19 9.49 12.13
N HIS A 146 -1.13 10.09 11.60
CA HIS A 146 -1.12 11.49 11.18
C HIS A 146 -0.13 11.72 10.04
N MET A 147 -0.29 12.83 9.35
CA MET A 147 0.60 13.25 8.28
C MET A 147 1.34 14.50 8.71
N GLU A 148 2.66 14.47 8.58
CA GLU A 148 3.52 15.63 8.78
C GLU A 148 4.00 16.13 7.43
N ASN A 149 3.79 17.42 7.15
CA ASN A 149 4.38 18.08 6.00
C ASN A 149 5.72 18.67 6.45
N THR A 150 6.82 18.04 6.04
CA THR A 150 8.15 18.63 6.21
C THR A 150 8.45 19.57 5.05
N MET A 151 9.49 20.39 5.15
CA MET A 151 9.86 21.34 4.08
C MET A 151 10.19 20.67 2.73
N ILE A 152 10.52 19.38 2.71
CA ILE A 152 11.02 18.67 1.53
C ILE A 152 10.11 17.49 1.13
N THR A 153 9.36 16.92 2.08
CA THR A 153 8.56 15.71 1.85
C THR A 153 7.37 15.58 2.80
N LYS A 154 6.49 14.64 2.52
CA LYS A 154 5.41 14.23 3.43
C LYS A 154 5.82 12.97 4.17
N GLU A 155 5.67 12.99 5.48
CA GLU A 155 5.89 11.84 6.35
C GLU A 155 4.53 11.33 6.85
N LEU A 156 4.26 10.06 6.57
CA LEU A 156 3.05 9.37 7.00
C LEU A 156 3.39 8.58 8.25
N ASN A 157 2.87 9.03 9.39
CA ASN A 157 3.16 8.51 10.72
C ASN A 157 2.08 7.52 11.15
N TYR A 158 2.51 6.35 11.61
CA TYR A 158 1.63 5.29 12.10
C TYR A 158 2.13 4.79 13.45
N VAL A 159 1.30 4.92 14.49
CA VAL A 159 1.46 4.13 15.72
C VAL A 159 0.65 2.87 15.52
N VAL A 160 1.31 1.72 15.61
CA VAL A 160 0.69 0.42 15.37
C VAL A 160 0.77 -0.45 16.59
N GLN A 161 -0.28 -1.23 16.84
CA GLN A 161 -0.26 -2.35 17.77
C GLN A 161 0.07 -3.62 16.98
N ALA A 162 1.04 -4.39 17.46
CA ALA A 162 1.40 -5.68 16.89
C ALA A 162 0.70 -6.85 17.57
N ASP A 163 0.81 -8.03 16.97
CA ASP A 163 0.31 -9.32 17.44
C ASP A 163 0.84 -9.77 18.80
N ASN A 164 1.96 -9.20 19.25
CA ASN A 164 2.51 -9.42 20.59
C ASN A 164 2.18 -8.30 21.58
N GLU A 165 1.13 -7.52 21.29
CA GLU A 165 0.59 -6.44 22.13
C GLU A 165 1.53 -5.24 22.33
N ARG A 166 2.69 -5.20 21.66
CA ARG A 166 3.61 -4.05 21.70
C ARG A 166 3.22 -2.99 20.68
N PHE A 167 3.56 -1.74 21.00
CA PHE A 167 3.30 -0.60 20.13
C PHE A 167 4.57 -0.10 19.45
N PHE A 168 4.46 0.29 18.18
CA PHE A 168 5.58 0.74 17.38
C PHE A 168 5.23 1.98 16.57
N HIS A 169 6.19 2.90 16.47
CA HIS A 169 6.08 4.06 15.60
C HIS A 169 6.80 3.80 14.28
N LEU A 170 6.00 3.75 13.21
CA LEU A 170 6.43 3.53 11.84
C LEU A 170 6.19 4.79 11.01
N VAL A 171 7.16 5.15 10.19
CA VAL A 171 7.08 6.33 9.32
C VAL A 171 7.31 5.91 7.88
N TYR A 172 6.42 6.34 6.99
CA TYR A 172 6.64 6.25 5.56
C TYR A 172 6.99 7.62 4.97
N ILE A 173 8.16 7.70 4.34
CA ILE A 173 8.65 8.92 3.69
C ILE A 173 8.26 8.86 2.21
N LEU A 174 7.34 9.73 1.80
CA LEU A 174 6.63 9.62 0.52
C LEU A 174 7.54 9.70 -0.70
N ASP A 175 8.36 10.75 -0.80
CA ASP A 175 9.28 10.97 -1.93
C ASP A 175 10.34 9.87 -2.06
N LYS A 176 10.80 9.32 -0.93
CA LYS A 176 11.81 8.25 -0.86
C LYS A 176 11.23 6.84 -1.06
N MET A 177 9.90 6.70 -0.93
CA MET A 177 9.21 5.41 -0.90
C MET A 177 9.79 4.45 0.16
N ASP A 178 10.11 4.98 1.33
CA ASP A 178 10.88 4.27 2.35
C ASP A 178 10.10 4.16 3.66
N TRP A 179 10.03 2.95 4.20
CA TRP A 179 9.48 2.67 5.53
C TRP A 179 10.59 2.65 6.57
N ARG A 180 10.41 3.46 7.60
CA ARG A 180 11.31 3.58 8.75
C ARG A 180 10.61 3.14 10.02
N PHE A 181 11.38 2.43 10.81
CA PHE A 181 11.07 2.18 12.21
C PHE A 181 11.72 3.30 13.00
N MET A 182 10.93 4.02 13.80
CA MET A 182 11.44 5.11 14.62
C MET A 182 11.81 4.57 15.99
N GLN A 183 10.81 4.08 16.71
CA GLN A 183 10.98 3.54 18.04
C GLN A 183 9.82 2.62 18.41
N GLU A 184 10.05 1.85 19.47
CA GLU A 184 8.99 1.23 20.22
C GLU A 184 8.44 2.26 21.19
N VAL A 185 7.14 2.22 21.42
CA VAL A 185 6.44 3.20 22.25
C VAL A 185 5.62 2.48 23.31
N ASP A 186 5.50 3.07 24.49
CA ASP A 186 4.56 2.57 25.49
C ASP A 186 3.17 3.18 25.25
N GLU A 187 2.14 2.41 25.59
CA GLU A 187 0.73 2.81 25.43
C GLU A 187 0.46 4.16 26.10
N GLU A 188 0.97 4.34 27.32
CA GLU A 188 0.67 5.47 28.21
C GLU A 188 1.09 6.85 27.65
N TYR A 189 2.06 6.91 26.73
CA TYR A 189 2.60 8.19 26.22
C TYR A 189 1.87 8.73 24.98
N PHE A 190 0.98 7.97 24.36
CA PHE A 190 0.31 8.36 23.10
C PHE A 190 -1.20 8.57 23.22
N PHE A 191 -1.86 7.96 24.20
CA PHE A 191 -3.30 8.13 24.42
C PHE A 191 -3.56 9.22 25.46
N VAL A 192 -3.27 10.48 25.13
CA VAL A 192 -3.93 11.58 25.84
C VAL A 192 -5.41 11.48 25.48
N LYS A 193 -6.21 10.97 26.41
CA LYS A 193 -7.68 10.84 26.27
C LYS A 193 -8.35 12.20 26.13
#